data_AF-A0A7C1TQE3-F1
#
_entry.id   AF-A0A7C1TQE3-F1
#
_cell.length_a   1.000
_cell.length_b   1.000
_cell.length_c   1.000
_cell.angle_alpha   90.00
_cell.angle_beta   90.00
_cell.angle_gamma   90.00
#
_symmetry.space_group_name_H-M   'P 1'
#
loop_
_entity.id
_entity.type
_entity.pdbx_description
1 polymer ?
#
loop_
_entity_poly.entity_id
_entity_poly.type
_entity_poly.pdbx_seq_one_letter_code
_entity_poly.pdbx_strand_id
1 'polypeptide(L)'
;MSALTWIRNLLSRRAVEGGVLSLEEQLAAWRKASERMDWEISREEFQRLGPPPSLTDADVAEGFHAVCLFYGFGDDGSGHSDAVLSGKRAWLYACRRRRGRVWQSPYIDFDRPDAFRLRPSAPPRPKGFYFASIRTGAGFQAATVASIRGNFDSFTGWGPEGLQFLCITHPHFSDLMSERKTPFLALADYDVAPYGFNDFFDVPILFCSNGTLGLGIGNADRNYPGFDIPILRL
;
A
#
# COMPACT_ATOMS: atom_id res chain seq x y z
N MET A 1 -33.54 0.12 -17.50
CA MET A 1 -32.60 0.44 -16.40
C MET A 1 -33.43 0.85 -15.19
N SER A 2 -33.27 0.17 -14.05
CA SER A 2 -34.16 0.40 -12.88
C SER A 2 -33.69 1.61 -12.07
N ALA A 3 -34.63 2.32 -11.45
CA ALA A 3 -34.36 3.47 -10.60
C ALA A 3 -33.38 3.15 -9.44
N LEU A 4 -33.34 1.89 -8.99
CA LEU A 4 -32.41 1.41 -7.98
C LEU A 4 -30.96 1.36 -8.48
N THR A 5 -30.73 1.05 -9.77
CA THR A 5 -29.39 1.10 -10.37
C THR A 5 -28.89 2.53 -10.50
N TRP A 6 -29.79 3.48 -10.77
CA TRP A 6 -29.44 4.90 -10.87
C TRP A 6 -29.16 5.51 -9.48
N ILE A 7 -29.97 5.20 -8.46
CA ILE A 7 -29.73 5.65 -7.07
C ILE A 7 -28.45 5.05 -6.50
N ARG A 8 -28.16 3.77 -6.78
CA ARG A 8 -26.88 3.16 -6.39
C ARG A 8 -25.68 3.83 -7.08
N ASN A 9 -25.82 4.19 -8.35
CA ASN A 9 -24.80 4.96 -9.09
C ASN A 9 -24.70 6.42 -8.64
N LEU A 10 -25.76 7.01 -8.11
CA LEU A 10 -25.77 8.38 -7.58
C LEU A 10 -25.15 8.45 -6.18
N LEU A 11 -25.45 7.46 -5.33
CA LEU A 11 -24.81 7.29 -4.02
C LEU A 11 -23.33 6.89 -4.17
N SER A 12 -22.98 6.10 -5.18
CA SER A 12 -21.57 5.85 -5.51
C SER A 12 -20.88 7.08 -6.11
N ARG A 13 -21.58 7.97 -6.80
CA ARG A 13 -21.01 9.22 -7.34
C ARG A 13 -20.78 10.31 -6.31
N ARG A 14 -21.45 10.27 -5.14
CA ARG A 14 -21.22 11.22 -4.03
C ARG A 14 -20.09 10.80 -3.07
N ALA A 15 -19.59 9.56 -3.18
CA ALA A 15 -18.48 9.03 -2.38
C ALA A 15 -17.11 9.11 -3.09
N VAL A 16 -17.05 9.71 -4.28
CA VAL A 16 -15.87 9.72 -5.15
C VAL A 16 -15.18 11.08 -5.06
N GLU A 17 -14.65 11.36 -3.86
CA GLU A 17 -13.39 12.07 -3.63
C GLU A 17 -12.65 11.28 -2.52
N GLY A 18 -11.87 10.27 -2.94
CA GLY A 18 -10.77 9.70 -2.13
C GLY A 18 -11.08 8.93 -0.84
N GLY A 19 -12.33 8.51 -0.57
CA GLY A 19 -12.74 7.96 0.72
C GLY A 19 -11.94 6.74 1.22
N VAL A 20 -11.13 6.97 2.26
CA VAL A 20 -10.58 5.91 3.12
C VAL A 20 -11.74 5.28 3.90
N LEU A 21 -11.76 3.95 3.96
CA LEU A 21 -12.81 3.19 4.64
C LEU A 21 -12.76 3.45 6.15
N SER A 22 -13.91 3.36 6.81
CA SER A 22 -13.98 3.41 8.27
C SER A 22 -13.15 2.29 8.91
N LEU A 23 -12.75 2.45 10.18
CA LEU A 23 -12.01 1.42 10.90
C LEU A 23 -12.77 0.08 10.94
N GLU A 24 -14.09 0.11 11.11
CA GLU A 24 -14.92 -1.09 11.12
C GLU A 24 -14.84 -1.84 9.78
N GLU A 25 -14.92 -1.12 8.66
CA GLU A 25 -14.79 -1.69 7.33
C GLU A 25 -13.38 -2.23 7.05
N GLN A 26 -12.33 -1.52 7.50
CA GLN A 26 -10.95 -1.98 7.41
C GLN A 26 -10.75 -3.27 8.22
N LEU A 27 -11.28 -3.36 9.45
CA LEU A 27 -11.25 -4.56 10.28
C LEU A 27 -12.01 -5.72 9.64
N ALA A 28 -13.19 -5.46 9.08
CA ALA A 28 -13.96 -6.47 8.36
C ALA A 28 -13.19 -7.00 7.15
N ALA A 29 -12.49 -6.12 6.41
CA ALA A 29 -11.63 -6.51 5.30
C ALA A 29 -10.45 -7.39 5.76
N TRP A 30 -9.80 -7.03 6.87
CA TRP A 30 -8.71 -7.81 7.47
C TRP A 30 -9.16 -9.18 7.96
N ARG A 31 -10.30 -9.28 8.66
CA ARG A 31 -10.87 -10.58 9.08
C ARG A 31 -11.12 -11.49 7.89
N LYS A 32 -11.78 -10.95 6.86
CA LYS A 32 -12.05 -11.68 5.62
C LYS A 32 -10.78 -12.13 4.91
N ALA A 33 -9.73 -11.31 4.90
CA ALA A 33 -8.46 -11.68 4.30
C ALA A 33 -7.74 -12.78 5.10
N SER A 34 -7.70 -12.63 6.43
CA SER A 34 -7.14 -13.62 7.36
C SER A 34 -7.80 -14.98 7.21
N GLU A 35 -9.14 -15.05 7.27
CA GLU A 35 -9.92 -16.29 7.10
C GLU A 35 -9.68 -16.96 5.75
N ARG A 36 -9.60 -16.16 4.67
CA ARG A 36 -9.40 -16.70 3.32
C ARG A 36 -8.02 -17.28 3.12
N MET A 37 -7.02 -16.65 3.72
CA MET A 37 -5.62 -16.98 3.51
C MET A 37 -5.02 -17.83 4.62
N ASP A 38 -5.81 -18.14 5.65
CA ASP A 38 -5.39 -18.89 6.82
C ASP A 38 -4.14 -18.27 7.47
N TRP A 39 -4.18 -16.95 7.68
CA TRP A 39 -3.04 -16.22 8.24
C TRP A 39 -2.90 -16.33 9.76
N GLU A 40 -3.83 -17.02 10.42
CA GLU A 40 -3.86 -17.25 11.86
C GLU A 40 -3.82 -15.96 12.71
N ILE A 41 -4.27 -14.82 12.15
CA ILE A 41 -4.42 -13.59 12.96
C ILE A 41 -5.49 -13.85 14.02
N SER A 42 -5.07 -13.85 15.28
CA SER A 42 -5.91 -14.26 16.39
C SER A 42 -7.06 -13.28 16.63
N ARG A 43 -8.18 -13.77 17.20
CA ARG A 43 -9.31 -12.91 17.58
C ARG A 43 -8.88 -11.87 18.61
N GLU A 44 -7.98 -12.26 19.50
CA GLU A 44 -7.40 -11.43 20.54
C GLU A 44 -6.65 -10.24 19.94
N GLU A 45 -5.90 -10.43 18.84
CA GLU A 45 -5.22 -9.33 18.16
C GLU A 45 -6.18 -8.30 17.56
N PHE A 46 -7.30 -8.74 16.98
CA PHE A 46 -8.36 -7.83 16.54
C PHE A 46 -9.02 -7.06 17.68
N GLN A 47 -9.01 -7.62 18.91
CA GLN A 47 -9.63 -7.01 20.10
C GLN A 47 -8.68 -6.08 20.87
N ARG A 48 -7.37 -6.29 20.76
CA ARG A 48 -6.34 -5.47 21.41
C ARG A 48 -6.14 -4.11 20.76
N LEU A 49 -6.77 -3.86 19.62
CA LEU A 49 -6.69 -2.59 18.92
C LEU A 49 -7.32 -1.46 19.75
N GLY A 50 -6.48 -0.49 20.09
CA GLY A 50 -6.93 0.79 20.62
C GLY A 50 -7.65 1.63 19.57
N PRO A 51 -8.18 2.81 19.96
CA PRO A 51 -8.71 3.76 19.00
C PRO A 51 -7.60 4.22 18.03
N PRO A 52 -7.94 4.53 16.77
CA PRO A 52 -6.97 5.08 15.83
C PRO A 52 -6.51 6.45 16.34
N PRO A 53 -5.24 6.83 16.13
CA PRO A 53 -4.78 8.18 16.41
C PRO A 53 -5.59 9.20 15.61
N SER A 54 -5.80 10.38 16.18
CA SER A 54 -6.41 11.50 15.46
C SER A 54 -5.34 12.30 14.73
N LEU A 55 -5.67 12.77 13.52
CA LEU A 55 -4.82 13.73 12.82
C LEU A 55 -4.88 15.07 13.53
N THR A 56 -3.71 15.66 13.78
CA THR A 56 -3.57 17.01 14.30
C THR A 56 -3.68 18.05 13.19
N ASP A 57 -3.90 19.32 13.54
CA ASP A 57 -3.88 20.42 12.56
C ASP A 57 -2.53 20.52 11.83
N ALA A 58 -1.43 20.16 12.49
CA ALA A 58 -0.10 20.09 11.88
C ALA A 58 -0.04 18.98 10.82
N ASP A 59 -0.61 17.80 11.11
CA ASP A 59 -0.64 16.68 10.16
C ASP A 59 -1.41 17.06 8.89
N VAL A 60 -2.55 17.73 9.08
CA VAL A 60 -3.39 18.22 7.98
C VAL A 60 -2.64 19.28 7.18
N ALA A 61 -1.95 20.21 7.84
CA ALA A 61 -1.12 21.23 7.18
C ALA A 61 0.03 20.61 6.36
N GLU A 62 0.58 19.47 6.81
CA GLU A 62 1.58 18.69 6.08
C GLU A 62 0.98 17.76 5.00
N GLY A 63 -0.35 17.74 4.85
CA GLY A 63 -1.07 17.01 3.80
C GLY A 63 -1.45 15.56 4.14
N PHE A 64 -1.29 15.14 5.39
CA PHE A 64 -1.88 13.88 5.86
C PHE A 64 -3.39 14.05 5.98
N HIS A 65 -4.15 13.08 5.48
CA HIS A 65 -5.62 13.23 5.38
C HIS A 65 -6.39 11.99 5.85
N ALA A 66 -5.71 10.90 6.20
CA ALA A 66 -6.36 9.73 6.77
C ALA A 66 -5.43 8.89 7.64
N VAL A 67 -6.01 8.03 8.47
CA VAL A 67 -5.31 7.00 9.25
C VAL A 67 -5.81 5.63 8.80
N CYS A 68 -4.88 4.74 8.47
CA CYS A 68 -5.16 3.41 7.97
C CYS A 68 -4.59 2.32 8.90
N LEU A 69 -5.27 1.17 8.92
CA LEU A 69 -4.90 0.00 9.68
C LEU A 69 -4.11 -1.00 8.82
N PHE A 70 -2.92 -1.35 9.29
CA PHE A 70 -1.99 -2.28 8.66
C PHE A 70 -1.64 -3.43 9.60
N TYR A 71 -0.98 -4.46 9.07
CA TYR A 71 -0.55 -5.61 9.86
C TYR A 71 0.87 -6.06 9.50
N GLY A 72 1.74 -6.16 10.50
CA GLY A 72 3.11 -6.65 10.34
C GLY A 72 3.21 -8.15 10.61
N PHE A 73 3.54 -8.92 9.57
CA PHE A 73 3.75 -10.36 9.63
C PHE A 73 5.22 -10.72 9.87
N GLY A 74 5.45 -11.88 10.48
CA GLY A 74 6.79 -12.44 10.66
C GLY A 74 7.65 -11.68 11.66
N ASP A 75 8.95 -11.96 11.62
CA ASP A 75 9.97 -11.31 12.44
C ASP A 75 11.20 -11.05 11.57
N ASP A 76 11.73 -9.84 11.60
CA ASP A 76 12.94 -9.46 10.85
C ASP A 76 14.25 -9.85 11.56
N GLY A 77 14.15 -10.51 12.71
CA GLY A 77 15.29 -10.89 13.55
C GLY A 77 15.68 -9.84 14.58
N SER A 78 15.02 -8.67 14.57
CA SER A 78 15.21 -7.59 15.52
C SER A 78 13.97 -7.28 16.36
N GLY A 79 12.95 -8.16 16.31
CA GLY A 79 11.69 -7.99 17.04
C GLY A 79 10.67 -7.12 16.32
N HIS A 80 10.95 -6.73 15.07
CA HIS A 80 10.02 -6.04 14.19
C HIS A 80 9.46 -6.99 13.13
N SER A 81 8.44 -6.57 12.40
CA SER A 81 7.84 -7.44 11.37
C SER A 81 8.70 -7.52 10.13
N ASP A 82 8.65 -8.67 9.46
CA ASP A 82 9.22 -8.84 8.12
C ASP A 82 8.34 -8.11 7.10
N ALA A 83 8.80 -6.93 6.69
CA ALA A 83 8.10 -6.07 5.76
C ALA A 83 7.97 -6.70 4.35
N VAL A 84 8.94 -7.52 3.92
CA VAL A 84 8.89 -8.19 2.61
C VAL A 84 7.83 -9.30 2.64
N LEU A 85 7.83 -10.12 3.70
CA LEU A 85 6.78 -11.14 3.92
C LEU A 85 5.39 -10.50 4.02
N SER A 86 5.28 -9.37 4.73
CA SER A 86 4.01 -8.65 4.89
C SER A 86 3.44 -8.18 3.56
N GLY A 87 4.30 -7.65 2.67
CA GLY A 87 3.94 -7.28 1.31
C GLY A 87 3.56 -8.50 0.46
N LYS A 88 4.38 -9.56 0.51
CA LYS A 88 4.14 -10.83 -0.18
C LYS A 88 2.78 -11.41 0.14
N ARG A 89 2.39 -11.48 1.43
CA ARG A 89 1.09 -11.99 1.86
C ARG A 89 -0.06 -11.18 1.27
N ALA A 90 0.01 -9.85 1.33
CA ALA A 90 -1.00 -8.98 0.74
C ALA A 90 -1.14 -9.18 -0.78
N TRP A 91 -0.02 -9.32 -1.48
CA TRP A 91 -0.02 -9.58 -2.92
C TRP A 91 -0.61 -10.95 -3.28
N LEU A 92 -0.24 -12.02 -2.56
CA LEU A 92 -0.81 -13.36 -2.74
C LEU A 92 -2.33 -13.38 -2.52
N TYR A 93 -2.81 -12.62 -1.53
CA TYR A 93 -4.25 -12.43 -1.34
C TYR A 93 -4.91 -11.77 -2.56
N ALA A 94 -4.27 -10.77 -3.16
CA ALA A 94 -4.75 -10.12 -4.38
C ALA A 94 -4.86 -11.12 -5.55
N CYS A 95 -3.81 -11.91 -5.78
CA CYS A 95 -3.76 -12.96 -6.80
C CYS A 95 -4.93 -13.94 -6.64
N ARG A 96 -5.18 -14.42 -5.41
CA ARG A 96 -6.28 -15.34 -5.12
C ARG A 96 -7.65 -14.67 -5.30
N ARG A 97 -7.82 -13.44 -4.82
CA ARG A 97 -9.09 -12.71 -4.88
C ARG A 97 -9.49 -12.33 -6.31
N ARG A 98 -8.52 -11.95 -7.16
CA ARG A 98 -8.76 -11.41 -8.50
C ARG A 98 -8.75 -12.45 -9.63
N ARG A 99 -8.53 -13.74 -9.32
CA ARG A 99 -8.68 -14.88 -10.25
C ARG A 99 -8.00 -14.65 -11.61
N GLY A 100 -6.72 -14.29 -11.59
CA GLY A 100 -5.93 -14.06 -12.81
C GLY A 100 -5.99 -12.65 -13.39
N ARG A 101 -6.79 -11.73 -12.82
CA ARG A 101 -6.73 -10.28 -13.15
C ARG A 101 -5.64 -9.56 -12.37
N VAL A 102 -4.45 -10.15 -12.38
CA VAL A 102 -3.25 -9.64 -11.72
C VAL A 102 -2.07 -9.86 -12.65
N TRP A 103 -1.18 -8.88 -12.74
CA TRP A 103 0.08 -8.98 -13.44
C TRP A 103 1.22 -8.59 -12.48
N GLN A 104 2.30 -9.35 -12.50
CA GLN A 104 3.50 -9.08 -11.71
C GLN A 104 4.70 -9.08 -12.65
N SER A 105 5.54 -8.05 -12.51
CA SER A 105 6.83 -7.98 -13.19
C SER A 105 7.71 -9.17 -12.77
N PRO A 106 8.41 -9.83 -13.70
CA PRO A 106 9.34 -10.91 -13.37
C PRO A 106 10.53 -10.44 -12.51
N TYR A 107 10.76 -9.13 -12.44
CA TYR A 107 11.83 -8.51 -11.65
C TYR A 107 11.47 -8.31 -10.17
N ILE A 108 10.21 -8.57 -9.79
CA ILE A 108 9.79 -8.50 -8.40
C ILE A 108 9.63 -9.92 -7.90
N ASP A 109 10.54 -10.35 -7.03
CA ASP A 109 10.50 -11.65 -6.39
C ASP A 109 10.70 -11.48 -4.88
N PHE A 110 9.62 -11.62 -4.13
CA PHE A 110 9.61 -11.47 -2.67
C PHE A 110 10.48 -12.50 -1.94
N ASP A 111 10.91 -13.57 -2.61
CA ASP A 111 11.74 -14.63 -2.02
C ASP A 111 13.24 -14.46 -2.32
N ARG A 112 13.61 -13.42 -3.06
CA ARG A 112 15.00 -13.14 -3.48
C ARG A 112 15.51 -11.84 -2.86
N PRO A 113 16.12 -11.89 -1.66
CA PRO A 113 16.62 -10.69 -0.98
C PRO A 113 17.76 -9.99 -1.74
N ASP A 114 18.42 -10.67 -2.67
CA ASP A 114 19.43 -10.13 -3.59
C ASP A 114 18.83 -9.34 -4.77
N ALA A 115 17.50 -9.43 -4.97
CA ALA A 115 16.75 -8.80 -6.05
C ALA A 115 15.62 -7.87 -5.55
N PHE A 116 15.04 -8.15 -4.39
CA PHE A 116 13.95 -7.37 -3.79
C PHE A 116 14.12 -7.29 -2.29
N ARG A 117 14.12 -6.07 -1.72
CA ARG A 117 14.25 -5.87 -0.28
C ARG A 117 13.61 -4.57 0.17
N LEU A 118 13.50 -4.40 1.49
CA LEU A 118 13.33 -3.07 2.06
C LEU A 118 14.62 -2.27 1.91
N ARG A 119 14.54 -0.97 1.58
CA ARG A 119 15.72 -0.10 1.51
C ARG A 119 16.40 -0.04 2.89
N PRO A 120 17.74 0.05 2.98
CA PRO A 120 18.45 0.00 4.26
C PRO A 120 18.02 1.05 5.29
N SER A 121 17.56 2.21 4.84
CA SER A 121 17.13 3.33 5.70
C SER A 121 15.63 3.39 5.94
N ALA A 122 14.87 2.37 5.54
CA ALA A 122 13.44 2.32 5.87
C ALA A 122 13.25 2.01 7.35
N PRO A 123 12.32 2.69 8.04
CA PRO A 123 12.00 2.38 9.42
C PRO A 123 11.47 0.95 9.58
N PRO A 124 11.77 0.29 10.70
CA PRO A 124 11.19 -1.00 11.02
C PRO A 124 9.66 -0.90 11.16
N ARG A 125 8.97 -2.02 10.92
CA ARG A 125 7.50 -2.08 11.01
C ARG A 125 7.04 -2.80 12.27
N PRO A 126 6.01 -2.31 12.99
CA PRO A 126 5.48 -2.99 14.15
C PRO A 126 4.94 -4.39 13.80
N LYS A 127 5.10 -5.35 14.71
CA LYS A 127 4.44 -6.66 14.60
C LYS A 127 2.96 -6.55 14.99
N GLY A 128 2.12 -7.33 14.31
CA GLY A 128 0.67 -7.29 14.52
C GLY A 128 0.04 -6.04 13.93
N PHE A 129 -1.13 -5.65 14.45
CA PHE A 129 -1.84 -4.48 13.96
C PHE A 129 -1.18 -3.17 14.38
N TYR A 130 -1.08 -2.23 13.43
CA TYR A 130 -0.64 -0.86 13.69
C TYR A 130 -1.38 0.15 12.80
N PHE A 131 -1.46 1.38 13.28
CA PHE A 131 -2.02 2.50 12.54
C PHE A 131 -0.90 3.28 11.86
N ALA A 132 -1.19 3.86 10.70
CA ALA A 132 -0.32 4.86 10.11
C ALA A 132 -1.15 5.97 9.47
N SER A 133 -0.72 7.22 9.65
CA SER A 133 -1.25 8.37 8.94
C SER A 133 -0.73 8.35 7.51
N ILE A 134 -1.61 8.56 6.53
CA ILE A 134 -1.26 8.50 5.11
C ILE A 134 -1.42 9.85 4.42
N ARG A 135 -0.49 10.09 3.50
CA ARG A 135 -0.56 11.17 2.51
C ARG A 135 -0.39 10.56 1.12
N THR A 136 -1.40 10.74 0.28
CA THR A 136 -1.42 10.27 -1.10
C THR A 136 -0.61 11.27 -1.94
N GLY A 137 0.18 10.75 -2.88
CA GLY A 137 1.38 11.41 -3.41
C GLY A 137 1.18 12.61 -4.34
N ALA A 138 0.01 13.25 -4.36
CA ALA A 138 -0.31 14.37 -5.26
C ALA A 138 0.69 15.54 -5.18
N GLY A 139 1.36 15.73 -4.03
CA GLY A 139 2.38 16.75 -3.84
C GLY A 139 3.76 16.43 -4.44
N PHE A 140 3.94 15.25 -5.04
CA PHE A 140 5.25 14.70 -5.39
C PHE A 140 5.43 14.36 -6.87
N GLN A 141 4.46 14.72 -7.72
CA GLN A 141 4.45 14.35 -9.14
C GLN A 141 5.62 14.91 -9.95
N ALA A 142 6.29 15.96 -9.46
CA ALA A 142 7.46 16.55 -10.09
C ALA A 142 8.80 16.00 -9.56
N ALA A 143 8.77 15.15 -8.53
CA ALA A 143 9.95 14.65 -7.84
C ALA A 143 10.24 13.18 -8.20
N THR A 144 11.49 12.78 -8.04
CA THR A 144 11.91 11.37 -8.17
C THR A 144 11.79 10.67 -6.82
N VAL A 145 11.66 9.34 -6.83
CA VAL A 145 11.63 8.56 -5.58
C VAL A 145 12.93 8.72 -4.80
N ALA A 146 14.07 8.73 -5.49
CA ALA A 146 15.37 8.97 -4.87
C ALA A 146 15.46 10.34 -4.18
N SER A 147 14.94 11.40 -4.81
CA SER A 147 14.91 12.75 -4.22
C SER A 147 14.04 12.82 -2.96
N ILE A 148 12.88 12.17 -2.96
CA ILE A 148 11.96 12.19 -1.81
C ILE A 148 12.51 11.36 -0.66
N ARG A 149 13.15 10.23 -0.96
CA ARG A 149 13.82 9.39 0.05
C ARG A 149 14.88 10.16 0.84
N GLY A 150 15.55 11.12 0.21
CA GLY A 150 16.49 12.01 0.89
C GLY A 150 15.85 12.89 1.98
N ASN A 151 14.52 12.99 2.02
CA ASN A 151 13.76 13.73 3.02
C ASN A 151 13.00 12.82 4.00
N PHE A 152 13.26 11.50 3.99
CA PHE A 152 12.64 10.53 4.89
C PHE A 152 13.29 10.52 6.29
N ASP A 153 13.46 11.70 6.87
CA ASP A 153 13.93 11.86 8.25
C ASP A 153 12.77 11.76 9.26
N SER A 154 11.56 12.15 8.84
CA SER A 154 10.35 12.18 9.70
C SER A 154 9.17 11.39 9.15
N PHE A 155 9.28 10.88 7.92
CA PHE A 155 8.26 10.08 7.25
C PHE A 155 8.90 8.88 6.59
N THR A 156 8.06 7.95 6.13
CA THR A 156 8.55 6.85 5.32
C THR A 156 7.71 6.63 4.08
N GLY A 157 8.32 5.97 3.09
CA GLY A 157 7.63 5.58 1.87
C GLY A 157 6.66 4.43 2.14
N TRP A 158 5.72 4.22 1.24
CA TRP A 158 4.92 3.01 1.28
C TRP A 158 5.80 1.78 1.05
N GLY A 159 5.68 0.77 1.91
CA GLY A 159 6.27 -0.55 1.72
C GLY A 159 5.16 -1.60 1.66
N PRO A 160 5.05 -2.51 2.64
CA PRO A 160 3.93 -3.46 2.70
C PRO A 160 2.58 -2.76 2.79
N GLU A 161 2.54 -1.55 3.35
CA GLU A 161 1.33 -0.75 3.51
C GLU A 161 0.62 -0.50 2.19
N GLY A 162 1.36 -0.21 1.11
CA GLY A 162 0.74 0.05 -0.18
C GLY A 162 0.08 -1.17 -0.80
N LEU A 163 0.71 -2.34 -0.62
CA LEU A 163 0.13 -3.62 -1.02
C LEU A 163 -1.11 -3.92 -0.17
N GLN A 164 -1.04 -3.78 1.15
CA GLN A 164 -2.17 -4.01 2.05
C GLN A 164 -3.34 -3.05 1.77
N PHE A 165 -3.03 -1.78 1.52
CA PHE A 165 -4.01 -0.76 1.17
C PHE A 165 -4.79 -1.15 -0.08
N LEU A 166 -4.13 -1.44 -1.21
CA LEU A 166 -4.84 -1.78 -2.44
C LEU A 166 -5.43 -3.19 -2.46
N CYS A 167 -4.80 -4.15 -1.79
CA CYS A 167 -5.17 -5.56 -1.90
C CYS A 167 -6.18 -6.00 -0.85
N ILE A 168 -6.14 -5.39 0.34
CA ILE A 168 -6.94 -5.82 1.50
C ILE A 168 -8.02 -4.79 1.81
N THR A 169 -7.63 -3.60 2.26
CA THR A 169 -8.56 -2.64 2.87
C THR A 169 -9.27 -1.75 1.85
N HIS A 170 -8.57 -1.24 0.84
CA HIS A 170 -9.08 -0.24 -0.11
C HIS A 170 -9.03 -0.70 -1.58
N PRO A 171 -9.59 -1.88 -1.92
CA PRO A 171 -9.53 -2.39 -3.29
C PRO A 171 -10.27 -1.52 -4.33
N HIS A 172 -11.18 -0.63 -3.91
CA HIS A 172 -11.86 0.33 -4.79
C HIS A 172 -10.89 1.36 -5.39
N PHE A 173 -9.73 1.61 -4.76
CA PHE A 173 -8.71 2.47 -5.37
C PHE A 173 -8.16 1.89 -6.67
N SER A 174 -8.21 0.57 -6.86
CA SER A 174 -7.83 -0.03 -8.15
C SER A 174 -8.78 0.32 -9.29
N ASP A 175 -10.05 0.61 -8.98
CA ASP A 175 -11.03 1.07 -9.97
C ASP A 175 -10.74 2.53 -10.33
N LEU A 176 -10.42 3.37 -9.33
CA LEU A 176 -9.97 4.76 -9.54
C LEU A 176 -8.69 4.83 -10.39
N MET A 177 -7.76 3.90 -10.16
CA MET A 177 -6.56 3.75 -10.99
C MET A 177 -6.88 3.34 -12.43
N SER A 178 -7.78 2.38 -12.63
CA SER A 178 -8.21 1.98 -13.97
C SER A 178 -8.91 3.11 -14.73
N GLU A 179 -9.68 3.95 -14.01
CA GLU A 179 -10.34 5.13 -14.55
C GLU A 179 -9.39 6.32 -14.76
N ARG A 180 -8.08 6.15 -14.46
CA ARG A 180 -7.04 7.17 -14.54
C ARG A 180 -7.33 8.42 -13.68
N LYS A 181 -8.15 8.26 -12.63
CA LYS A 181 -8.49 9.31 -11.67
C LYS A 181 -7.49 9.41 -10.53
N THR A 182 -6.85 8.29 -10.18
CA THR A 182 -5.75 8.23 -9.22
C THR A 182 -4.58 7.55 -9.90
N PRO A 183 -3.38 8.13 -9.87
CA PRO A 183 -2.23 7.55 -10.55
C PRO A 183 -1.69 6.30 -9.85
N PHE A 184 -0.71 5.71 -10.51
CA PHE A 184 0.17 4.67 -10.02
C PHE A 184 0.80 5.06 -8.67
N LEU A 185 1.06 4.09 -7.79
CA LEU A 185 1.68 4.31 -6.49
C LEU A 185 3.07 3.69 -6.44
N ALA A 186 4.09 4.50 -6.13
CA ALA A 186 5.43 4.02 -5.83
C ALA A 186 5.50 3.42 -4.42
N LEU A 187 6.06 2.23 -4.27
CA LEU A 187 6.40 1.67 -2.97
C LEU A 187 7.82 2.08 -2.59
N ALA A 188 7.96 3.35 -2.21
CA ALA A 188 9.25 4.01 -2.00
C ALA A 188 10.11 3.43 -0.87
N ASP A 189 9.61 2.51 -0.05
CA ASP A 189 10.42 1.81 0.94
C ASP A 189 11.03 0.49 0.45
N TYR A 190 10.63 -0.01 -0.72
CA TYR A 190 11.26 -1.18 -1.31
C TYR A 190 12.29 -0.78 -2.36
N ASP A 191 13.33 -1.60 -2.48
CA ASP A 191 14.32 -1.55 -3.55
C ASP A 191 14.21 -2.80 -4.43
N VAL A 192 14.38 -2.59 -5.73
CA VAL A 192 14.46 -3.66 -6.73
C VAL A 192 15.78 -3.56 -7.49
N ALA A 193 16.41 -4.71 -7.66
CA ALA A 193 17.59 -4.97 -8.46
C ALA A 193 17.16 -5.85 -9.66
N PRO A 194 16.72 -5.25 -10.79
CA PRO A 194 16.08 -5.98 -11.88
C PRO A 194 16.98 -7.05 -12.52
N TYR A 195 18.29 -6.84 -12.52
CA TYR A 195 19.26 -7.80 -13.06
C TYR A 195 19.83 -8.73 -11.98
N GLY A 196 19.47 -8.53 -10.72
CA GLY A 196 20.00 -9.22 -9.55
C GLY A 196 21.40 -8.73 -9.15
N PHE A 197 22.01 -9.39 -8.17
CA PHE A 197 23.37 -9.08 -7.68
C PHE A 197 23.51 -7.75 -6.92
N ASN A 198 22.44 -7.33 -6.22
CA ASN A 198 22.43 -6.14 -5.35
C ASN A 198 22.56 -4.79 -6.09
N ASP A 199 22.22 -4.72 -7.38
CA ASP A 199 22.20 -3.47 -8.16
C ASP A 199 20.86 -2.71 -8.00
N PHE A 200 20.57 -2.27 -6.78
CA PHE A 200 19.29 -1.65 -6.44
C PHE A 200 19.15 -0.22 -6.95
N PHE A 201 18.40 -0.02 -8.04
CA PHE A 201 18.10 1.32 -8.61
C PHE A 201 16.64 1.52 -9.04
N ASP A 202 15.81 0.48 -8.93
CA ASP A 202 14.38 0.54 -9.25
C ASP A 202 13.53 0.39 -7.98
N VAL A 203 12.26 0.78 -8.07
CA VAL A 203 11.27 0.62 -7.01
C VAL A 203 10.01 -0.06 -7.51
N PRO A 204 9.27 -0.79 -6.66
CA PRO A 204 8.00 -1.39 -7.05
C PRO A 204 6.93 -0.33 -7.25
N ILE A 205 6.06 -0.59 -8.23
CA ILE A 205 4.98 0.31 -8.59
C ILE A 205 3.67 -0.45 -8.64
N LEU A 206 2.64 0.08 -8.00
CA LEU A 206 1.28 -0.45 -8.05
C LEU A 206 0.44 0.33 -9.04
N PHE A 207 -0.30 -0.39 -9.87
CA PHE A 207 -1.17 0.22 -10.87
C PHE A 207 -2.36 -0.67 -11.17
N CYS A 208 -3.37 -0.10 -11.83
CA CYS A 208 -4.47 -0.87 -12.35
C CYS A 208 -4.81 -0.37 -13.75
N SER A 209 -4.92 -1.28 -14.72
CA SER A 209 -5.27 -0.95 -16.09
C SER A 209 -6.23 -1.99 -16.64
N ASN A 210 -7.36 -1.53 -17.19
CA ASN A 210 -8.43 -2.40 -17.70
C ASN A 210 -8.86 -3.47 -16.67
N GLY A 211 -8.92 -3.10 -15.38
CA GLY A 211 -9.28 -4.00 -14.28
C GLY A 211 -8.22 -5.05 -13.91
N THR A 212 -7.03 -4.99 -14.50
CA THR A 212 -5.87 -5.80 -14.14
C THR A 212 -5.01 -5.05 -13.14
N LEU A 213 -4.86 -5.58 -11.93
CA LEU A 213 -3.96 -5.03 -10.91
C LEU A 213 -2.52 -5.42 -11.25
N GLY A 214 -1.65 -4.44 -11.43
CA GLY A 214 -0.25 -4.61 -11.78
C GLY A 214 0.69 -4.30 -10.62
N LEU A 215 1.72 -5.12 -10.47
CA LEU A 215 2.92 -4.86 -9.65
C LEU A 215 4.11 -4.81 -10.59
N GLY A 216 4.51 -3.60 -10.97
CA GLY A 216 5.61 -3.33 -11.90
C GLY A 216 6.83 -2.77 -11.20
N ILE A 217 7.82 -2.34 -12.00
CA ILE A 217 8.98 -1.59 -11.52
C ILE A 217 9.04 -0.22 -12.20
N GLY A 218 9.60 0.76 -11.51
CA GLY A 218 9.88 2.08 -12.03
C GLY A 218 11.22 2.57 -11.51
N ASN A 219 11.97 3.25 -12.37
CA ASN A 219 13.30 3.76 -12.00
C ASN A 219 13.24 4.85 -10.92
N ALA A 220 14.02 4.68 -9.85
CA ALA A 220 13.97 5.56 -8.69
C ALA A 220 14.39 7.01 -9.00
N ASP A 221 15.23 7.20 -10.02
CA ASP A 221 15.80 8.48 -10.44
C ASP A 221 15.05 9.13 -11.62
N ARG A 222 14.00 8.47 -12.13
CA ARG A 222 13.17 9.04 -13.20
C ARG A 222 11.93 9.70 -12.64
N ASN A 223 11.59 10.84 -13.23
CA ASN A 223 10.27 11.43 -13.06
C ASN A 223 9.29 10.74 -14.02
N TYR A 224 8.15 10.31 -13.48
CA TYR A 224 7.04 9.79 -14.26
C TYR A 224 5.82 10.71 -14.05
N PRO A 225 5.41 11.48 -15.07
CA PRO A 225 4.21 12.32 -14.96
C PRO A 225 2.96 11.49 -14.63
N GLY A 226 2.21 11.89 -13.60
CA GLY A 226 1.06 11.11 -13.12
C GLY A 226 1.50 9.84 -12.37
N PHE A 227 2.58 9.92 -11.63
CA PHE A 227 3.08 8.89 -10.72
C PHE A 227 3.12 9.49 -9.32
N ASP A 228 2.37 8.91 -8.39
CA ASP A 228 2.30 9.41 -7.02
C ASP A 228 3.27 8.63 -6.14
N ILE A 229 3.94 9.36 -5.25
CA ILE A 229 4.86 8.80 -4.26
C ILE A 229 4.22 9.00 -2.89
N PRO A 230 3.36 8.06 -2.45
CA PRO A 230 2.66 8.20 -1.19
C PRO A 230 3.64 8.00 -0.02
N ILE A 231 3.40 8.74 1.05
CA ILE A 231 4.19 8.68 2.28
C ILE A 231 3.29 8.33 3.46
N LEU A 232 3.91 7.81 4.51
CA LEU A 232 3.23 7.45 5.75
C LEU A 232 4.02 7.92 6.98
N ARG A 233 3.28 8.11 8.06
CA ARG A 233 3.82 8.34 9.40
C ARG A 233 3.26 7.26 10.32
N LEU A 234 4.15 6.49 10.94
CA LEU A 234 3.83 5.44 11.91
C LEU A 234 3.50 6.05 13.28
#